data_AF-A0A9E5IN03-F1
#
_entry.id   AF-A0A9E5IN03-F1
#
_cell.length_a   1.000
_cell.length_b   1.000
_cell.length_c   1.000
_cell.angle_alpha   90.00
_cell.angle_beta   90.00
_cell.angle_gamma   90.00
#
_symmetry.space_group_name_H-M   'P 1'
#
loop_
_entity.id
_entity.type
_entity.pdbx_description
1 polymer ?
#
loop_
_entity_poly.entity_id
_entity_poly.type
_entity_poly.pdbx_seq_one_letter_code
_entity_poly.pdbx_strand_id
1 'polypeptide(L)'
;MSSAVAEKPTSNPNSPDRAFPLEKTRNIGIAAHIDAGKTTLTERILFYTGMIHKIGEVHEGTTVTDWMEQERERGITITSAATTCFWE
;
A
#
# COMPACT_ATOMS: atom_id res chain seq x y z
N MET A 1 36.09 -8.34 -7.59
CA MET A 1 35.54 -7.03 -7.20
C MET A 1 34.64 -6.58 -8.35
N SER A 2 33.34 -6.86 -8.25
CA SER A 2 32.37 -6.53 -9.29
C SER A 2 31.93 -5.08 -9.11
N SER A 3 32.25 -4.22 -10.06
CA SER A 3 31.91 -2.80 -10.03
C SER A 3 30.40 -2.63 -9.93
N ALA A 4 29.95 -1.96 -8.87
CA ALA A 4 28.62 -1.40 -8.79
C ALA A 4 28.49 -0.36 -9.92
N VAL A 5 27.67 -0.69 -10.93
CA VAL A 5 27.25 0.27 -11.95
C VAL A 5 26.37 1.29 -11.23
N ALA A 6 26.91 2.48 -10.98
CA ALA A 6 26.13 3.62 -10.54
C ALA A 6 25.13 3.96 -11.66
N GLU A 7 23.85 3.67 -11.43
CA GLU A 7 22.76 4.10 -12.31
C GLU A 7 22.81 5.63 -12.44
N LYS A 8 23.11 6.10 -13.66
CA LYS A 8 22.98 7.53 -13.99
C LYS A 8 21.49 7.89 -13.83
N PRO A 9 21.13 8.97 -13.12
CA PRO A 9 19.75 9.40 -13.04
C PRO A 9 19.30 9.79 -14.45
N THR A 10 18.48 8.95 -15.06
CA THR A 10 17.83 9.24 -16.34
C THR A 10 17.04 10.54 -16.16
N SER A 11 17.40 11.56 -16.94
CA SER A 11 16.80 12.90 -16.86
C SER A 11 15.30 12.92 -17.18
N ASN A 12 14.79 11.84 -17.77
CA ASN A 12 13.36 11.65 -18.03
C ASN A 12 12.74 10.65 -17.02
N PRO A 13 11.87 11.12 -16.11
CA PRO A 13 11.18 10.26 -15.15
C PRO A 13 10.22 9.22 -15.76
N ASN A 14 9.89 9.37 -17.05
CA ASN A 14 9.05 8.46 -17.83
C ASN A 14 9.85 7.72 -18.91
N SER A 15 11.17 7.53 -18.71
CA SER A 15 11.98 6.73 -19.63
C SER A 15 11.41 5.30 -19.77
N PRO A 16 11.34 4.72 -20.98
CA PRO A 16 10.95 3.32 -21.18
C PRO A 16 11.88 2.33 -20.47
N ASP A 17 13.11 2.75 -20.13
CA ASP A 17 14.08 1.94 -19.39
C ASP A 17 13.79 1.84 -17.88
N ARG A 18 12.78 2.57 -17.38
CA ARG A 18 12.43 2.56 -15.95
C ARG A 18 11.39 1.47 -15.66
N ALA A 19 11.69 0.59 -14.71
CA ALA A 19 10.76 -0.46 -14.28
C ALA A 19 9.39 0.09 -13.82
N PHE A 20 9.38 1.28 -13.19
CA PHE A 20 8.17 1.97 -12.74
C PHE A 20 8.14 3.42 -13.27
N PRO A 21 7.53 3.69 -14.44
CA PRO A 21 7.38 5.05 -14.98
C PRO A 21 6.53 5.93 -14.05
N LEU A 22 6.92 7.20 -13.83
CA LEU A 22 6.15 8.10 -12.93
C LEU A 22 4.70 8.30 -13.40
N GLU A 23 4.45 8.31 -14.71
CA GLU A 23 3.10 8.43 -15.29
C GLU A 23 2.15 7.29 -14.87
N LYS A 24 2.69 6.11 -14.53
CA LYS A 24 1.94 4.92 -14.09
C LYS A 24 1.97 4.71 -12.56
N THR A 25 2.81 5.46 -11.84
CA THR A 25 2.86 5.39 -10.37
C THR A 25 1.78 6.26 -9.74
N ARG A 26 1.10 5.76 -8.70
CA ARG A 26 0.14 6.52 -7.88
C ARG A 26 0.53 6.39 -6.41
N ASN A 27 0.87 7.51 -5.79
CA ASN A 27 1.08 7.58 -4.34
C ASN A 27 -0.22 8.09 -3.71
N ILE A 28 -0.91 7.23 -2.96
CA ILE A 28 -2.23 7.50 -2.40
C ILE A 28 -2.16 7.37 -0.89
N GLY A 29 -2.73 8.36 -0.18
CA GLY A 29 -2.99 8.28 1.26
C GLY A 29 -4.50 8.21 1.51
N ILE A 30 -4.93 7.26 2.34
CA ILE A 30 -6.34 7.09 2.70
C ILE A 30 -6.53 7.63 4.12
N ALA A 31 -7.21 8.76 4.24
CA ALA A 31 -7.55 9.40 5.51
C ALA A 31 -9.05 9.67 5.54
N ALA A 32 -9.68 9.34 6.67
CA ALA A 32 -11.11 9.56 6.87
C ALA A 32 -11.40 9.76 8.36
N HIS A 33 -12.61 10.25 8.66
CA HIS A 33 -13.11 10.34 10.03
C HIS A 33 -13.11 8.96 10.73
N ILE A 34 -13.24 8.96 12.06
CA ILE A 34 -13.38 7.72 12.84
C ILE A 34 -14.65 7.00 12.33
N ASP A 35 -14.56 5.68 12.21
CA ASP A 35 -15.63 4.79 11.71
C ASP A 35 -16.10 5.01 10.26
N ALA A 36 -15.41 5.84 9.47
CA ALA A 36 -15.73 6.04 8.05
C ALA A 36 -15.25 4.90 7.11
N GLY A 37 -14.63 3.84 7.65
CA GLY A 37 -14.21 2.67 6.87
C GLY A 37 -12.90 2.84 6.09
N LYS A 38 -12.00 3.75 6.52
CA LYS A 38 -10.66 3.95 5.92
C LYS A 38 -9.87 2.64 5.74
N THR A 39 -9.78 1.82 6.79
CA THR A 39 -9.07 0.54 6.74
C THR A 39 -9.79 -0.48 5.86
N THR A 40 -11.12 -0.55 5.95
CA THR A 40 -11.93 -1.45 5.11
C THR A 40 -11.76 -1.13 3.62
N LEU A 41 -11.64 0.15 3.26
CA LEU A 41 -11.34 0.56 1.89
C LEU A 41 -9.94 0.13 1.47
N THR A 42 -8.93 0.32 2.33
CA THR A 42 -7.56 -0.12 2.07
C THR A 42 -7.50 -1.63 1.78
N GLU A 43 -8.12 -2.45 2.63
CA GLU A 43 -8.18 -3.91 2.45
C GLU A 43 -8.87 -4.30 1.13
N ARG A 44 -9.94 -3.61 0.74
CA ARG A 44 -10.58 -3.84 -0.56
C ARG A 44 -9.69 -3.49 -1.74
N ILE A 45 -8.94 -2.40 -1.67
CA ILE A 45 -7.96 -2.04 -2.73
C ILE A 45 -6.93 -3.16 -2.86
N LEU A 46 -6.37 -3.63 -1.75
CA LEU A 46 -5.39 -4.73 -1.76
C LEU A 46 -6.00 -6.02 -2.32
N PHE A 47 -7.25 -6.33 -1.97
CA PHE A 47 -7.94 -7.51 -2.48
C PHE A 47 -8.16 -7.45 -4.00
N TYR A 48 -8.61 -6.31 -4.52
CA TYR A 48 -8.85 -6.13 -5.95
C TYR A 48 -7.57 -6.12 -6.79
N THR A 49 -6.45 -5.67 -6.22
CA THR A 49 -5.13 -5.83 -6.86
C THR A 49 -4.57 -7.26 -6.82
N GLY A 50 -5.26 -8.19 -6.15
CA GLY A 50 -4.77 -9.56 -5.95
C GLY A 50 -3.63 -9.68 -4.94
N MET A 51 -3.30 -8.61 -4.19
CA MET A 51 -2.23 -8.62 -3.19
C MET A 51 -2.63 -9.42 -1.94
N ILE A 52 -3.92 -9.47 -1.61
CA ILE A 52 -4.46 -10.31 -0.53
C ILE A 52 -5.53 -11.25 -1.09
N HIS A 53 -5.52 -12.51 -0.65
CA HIS A 53 -6.46 -13.55 -1.12
C HIS A 53 -7.70 -13.70 -0.23
N LYS A 54 -7.80 -12.92 0.85
CA LYS A 54 -8.94 -12.87 1.78
C LYS A 54 -9.18 -11.43 2.18
N ILE A 55 -10.44 -11.00 2.19
CA ILE A 55 -10.83 -9.67 2.67
C ILE A 55 -10.84 -9.71 4.20
N GLY A 56 -9.99 -8.91 4.84
CA GLY A 56 -10.04 -8.70 6.29
C GLY A 56 -11.03 -7.59 6.67
N GLU A 57 -11.69 -7.74 7.81
CA GLU A 57 -12.51 -6.68 8.42
C GLU A 57 -11.88 -6.21 9.72
N VAL A 58 -11.92 -4.89 9.96
CA VAL A 58 -11.36 -4.25 11.17
C VAL A 58 -12.01 -4.81 12.42
N HIS A 59 -13.32 -5.04 12.37
CA HIS A 59 -14.10 -5.55 13.50
C HIS A 59 -13.74 -7.00 13.87
N GLU A 60 -13.18 -7.77 12.93
CA GLU A 60 -12.72 -9.13 13.17
C GLU A 60 -11.21 -9.18 13.50
N GLY A 61 -10.51 -8.04 13.45
CA GLY A 61 -9.06 -7.96 13.68
C GLY A 61 -8.23 -8.72 12.64
N THR A 62 -8.82 -9.04 11.49
CA THR A 62 -8.21 -9.85 10.42
C THR A 62 -7.52 -9.01 9.35
N THR A 63 -7.54 -7.69 9.49
CA THR A 63 -6.87 -6.76 8.58
C THR A 63 -5.37 -6.97 8.58
N VAL A 64 -4.79 -7.01 7.39
CA VAL A 64 -3.35 -7.16 7.17
C VAL A 64 -2.61 -5.87 7.54
N THR A 65 -3.28 -4.72 7.41
CA THR A 65 -2.66 -3.41 7.68
C THR A 65 -2.60 -3.02 9.15
N ASP A 66 -3.58 -3.43 9.96
CA ASP A 66 -3.59 -3.20 11.42
C ASP A 66 -2.91 -4.40 12.11
N TRP A 67 -1.58 -4.36 12.21
CA TRP A 67 -0.74 -5.45 12.73
C TRP A 67 -0.55 -5.38 14.25
N MET A 68 -0.77 -4.21 14.87
CA MET A 68 -0.65 -4.05 16.31
C MET A 68 -1.86 -4.66 17.02
N GLU A 69 -1.63 -5.40 18.09
CA GLU A 69 -2.69 -5.99 18.92
C GLU A 69 -3.67 -4.91 19.43
N GLN A 70 -3.16 -3.74 19.83
CA GLN A 70 -3.95 -2.59 20.28
C GLN A 70 -4.87 -2.02 19.19
N GLU A 71 -4.44 -2.06 17.93
CA GLU A 71 -5.26 -1.60 16.80
C GLU A 71 -6.42 -2.56 16.58
N ARG A 72 -6.16 -3.87 16.66
CA ARG A 72 -7.15 -4.94 16.53
C ARG A 72 -8.15 -4.95 17.68
N GLU A 73 -7.69 -4.84 18.92
CA GLU A 73 -8.55 -4.83 20.11
C GLU A 73 -9.50 -3.63 20.15
N ARG A 74 -9.04 -2.48 19.65
CA ARG A 74 -9.79 -1.21 19.71
C ARG A 74 -10.53 -0.89 18.41
N GLY A 75 -10.26 -1.62 17.33
CA GLY A 75 -10.83 -1.35 16.01
C GLY A 75 -10.43 0.02 15.44
N ILE A 76 -9.24 0.52 15.77
CA ILE A 76 -8.73 1.82 15.31
C ILE A 76 -7.37 1.67 14.64
N THR A 77 -7.12 2.48 13.61
CA THR A 77 -5.80 2.63 13.01
C THR A 77 -4.99 3.64 13.83
N ILE A 78 -3.86 3.19 14.39
CA ILE A 78 -2.92 4.03 15.16
C ILE A 78 -1.72 4.38 14.28
N THR A 79 -1.22 3.41 13.52
CA THR A 79 -0.04 3.53 12.65
C THR A 79 -0.46 3.49 11.18
N SER A 80 0.14 4.36 10.37
CA SER A 80 -0.06 4.28 8.91
C SER A 80 0.70 3.09 8.33
N ALA A 81 0.00 2.16 7.70
CA ALA A 81 0.61 1.10 6.90
C ALA A 81 0.95 1.62 5.50
N ALA A 82 2.18 1.38 5.04
CA ALA A 82 2.58 1.65 3.66
C ALA A 82 2.60 0.34 2.87
N THR A 83 1.96 0.32 1.71
CA THR A 83 1.87 -0.87 0.86
C THR A 83 1.90 -0.48 -0.61
N THR A 84 2.54 -1.32 -1.42
CA THR A 84 2.63 -1.16 -2.88
C THR A 84 1.86 -2.28 -3.55
N CYS A 85 0.94 -1.93 -4.46
CA CYS A 85 0.15 -2.87 -5.23
C CYS A 85 0.13 -2.48 -6.71
N PHE A 86 -0.15 -3.45 -7.58
CA PHE A 86 -0.27 -3.25 -9.02
C PHE A 86 -1.74 -3.38 -9.41
N TRP A 87 -2.24 -2.38 -10.14
CA TRP A 87 -3.61 -2.37 -10.64
C TRP A 87 -3.56 -2.53 -12.16
N GLU A 88 -4.15 -3.61 -12.68
CA GLU A 88 -4.31 -3.87 -14.12
C GLU A 88 -5.66 -3.37 -14.65
#